data_AF-A0A519RD97-F1
#
_entry.id   AF-A0A519RD97-F1
#
_cell.length_a   1.000
_cell.length_b   1.000
_cell.length_c   1.000
_cell.angle_alpha   90.00
_cell.angle_beta   90.00
_cell.angle_gamma   90.00
#
_symmetry.space_group_name_H-M   'P 1'
#
loop_
_entity.id
_entity.type
_entity.pdbx_description
1 polymer ?
#
loop_
_entity_poly.entity_id
_entity_poly.type
_entity_poly.pdbx_seq_one_letter_code
_entity_poly.pdbx_strand_id
1 'polypeptide(L)'
;MKTGRKPAKELAQVFHYDLYGKREAKYEFLNENSLASIPYILIPNKAPNYFMAQKDFEAENTYTKFFKINDLFPLNNVGIVTARDSFTIQTSTEQVQATIDEFLSLDDETARSRFSLGKDVRDWQVGYARKDLQNNYPDKGKLAKILYRPFDERWTFYTGKSKGFHCYPRNEVMQHFATGANIGLIIGRQGQAVGSMPWNLTFITKSMTDFNLYYRGGGNTYPLYLYPDVAQQDLDQHLERLPNLNMEIVHQIERSLDLSFIPEVKQGKVSSKSNSNSNSNTSKDDTKSVFTPLDLLDYIYAILHSPRYRETYKEFLKIDFPRLPYLTWTVAQTAQISNKYLFYIFLSKVFPVHYSPLLPDLP
;
A
#
# COMPACT_ATOMS: atom_id res chain seq x y z
N MET A 1 2.63 41.51 6.19
CA MET A 1 2.11 42.73 6.87
C MET A 1 0.63 42.91 6.57
N LYS A 2 -0.22 43.11 7.58
CA LYS A 2 -1.64 43.44 7.40
C LYS A 2 -1.79 44.97 7.37
N THR A 3 -1.98 45.53 6.18
CA THR A 3 -1.98 46.99 5.96
C THR A 3 -3.36 47.64 6.05
N GLY A 4 -4.42 46.84 6.26
CA GLY A 4 -5.81 47.33 6.32
C GLY A 4 -6.42 47.72 4.96
N ARG A 5 -5.66 47.62 3.86
CA ARG A 5 -6.06 48.11 2.52
C ARG A 5 -6.67 47.04 1.60
N LYS A 6 -7.01 45.87 2.14
CA LYS A 6 -7.42 44.71 1.33
C LYS A 6 -8.95 44.70 1.11
N PRO A 7 -9.44 44.53 -0.13
CA PRO A 7 -10.87 44.32 -0.40
C PRO A 7 -11.38 43.06 0.32
N ALA A 8 -12.63 43.10 0.78
CA ALA A 8 -13.22 42.06 1.64
C ALA A 8 -13.25 40.65 1.00
N LYS A 9 -13.14 40.53 -0.33
CA LYS A 9 -13.28 39.26 -1.07
C LYS A 9 -12.00 38.74 -1.75
N GLU A 10 -10.89 39.47 -1.69
CA GLU A 10 -9.65 39.00 -2.29
C GLU A 10 -8.90 38.06 -1.35
N LEU A 11 -7.99 37.22 -1.86
CA LEU A 11 -7.05 36.45 -1.04
C LEU A 11 -5.80 37.28 -0.73
N ALA A 12 -5.14 37.02 0.39
CA ALA A 12 -3.92 37.74 0.74
C ALA A 12 -2.77 37.22 -0.12
N GLN A 13 -1.85 38.08 -0.54
CA GLN A 13 -0.60 37.63 -1.15
C GLN A 13 0.26 36.95 -0.09
N VAL A 14 0.85 35.81 -0.45
CA VAL A 14 1.77 35.08 0.40
C VAL A 14 3.15 35.12 -0.25
N PHE A 15 4.13 35.54 0.53
CA PHE A 15 5.53 35.65 0.12
C PHE A 15 6.33 34.66 0.95
N HIS A 16 7.16 33.84 0.30
CA HIS A 16 7.84 32.72 0.92
C HIS A 16 9.33 32.71 0.57
N TYR A 17 10.17 32.37 1.54
CA TYR A 17 11.60 32.15 1.38
C TYR A 17 12.05 31.00 2.28
N ASP A 18 12.73 30.01 1.69
CA ASP A 18 13.32 28.92 2.45
C ASP A 18 14.77 29.23 2.84
N LEU A 19 15.05 29.19 4.14
CA LEU A 19 16.41 29.29 4.67
C LEU A 19 16.92 27.91 5.12
N TYR A 20 17.69 27.25 4.24
CA TYR A 20 18.39 26.01 4.52
C TYR A 20 19.84 26.26 4.96
N GLY A 21 20.47 25.28 5.59
CA GLY A 21 21.88 25.35 5.98
C GLY A 21 22.15 25.08 7.46
N LYS A 22 23.43 25.17 7.83
CA LYS A 22 23.90 25.02 9.22
C LYS A 22 23.36 26.15 10.10
N ARG A 23 23.32 25.91 11.41
CA ARG A 23 22.80 26.87 12.38
C ARG A 23 23.51 28.22 12.30
N GLU A 24 24.83 28.21 12.14
CA GLU A 24 25.69 29.41 12.13
C GLU A 24 25.38 30.28 10.91
N ALA A 25 25.31 29.68 9.71
CA ALA A 25 24.95 30.38 8.48
C ALA A 25 23.53 30.98 8.54
N LYS A 26 22.61 30.32 9.25
CA LYS A 26 21.26 30.88 9.47
C LYS A 26 21.29 32.11 10.38
N TYR A 27 22.14 32.12 11.40
CA TYR A 27 22.28 33.29 12.27
C TYR A 27 22.93 34.46 11.54
N GLU A 28 23.99 34.22 10.77
CA GLU A 28 24.62 35.25 9.93
C GLU A 28 23.60 35.85 8.96
N PHE A 29 22.87 35.02 8.22
CA PHE A 29 21.79 35.48 7.33
C PHE A 29 20.77 36.36 8.05
N LEU A 30 20.31 35.97 9.25
CA LEU A 30 19.32 36.72 10.01
C LEU A 30 19.87 38.02 10.62
N ASN A 31 21.17 38.09 10.90
CA ASN A 31 21.82 39.31 11.37
C ASN A 31 22.02 40.32 10.23
N GLU A 32 22.30 39.84 9.02
CA GLU A 32 22.55 40.66 7.83
C GLU A 32 21.26 41.12 7.12
N ASN A 33 20.13 40.46 7.39
CA ASN A 33 18.86 40.71 6.70
C ASN A 33 17.75 41.17 7.63
N SER A 34 16.84 41.97 7.10
CA SER A 34 15.57 42.33 7.71
C SER A 34 14.40 41.70 6.95
N LEU A 35 13.19 41.80 7.51
CA LEU A 35 11.98 41.38 6.80
C LEU A 35 11.78 42.08 5.45
N ALA A 36 12.40 43.24 5.20
CA ALA A 36 12.32 43.94 3.93
C ALA A 36 13.41 43.52 2.92
N SER A 37 14.55 43.00 3.38
CA SER A 37 15.67 42.63 2.51
C SER A 37 15.67 41.17 2.09
N ILE A 38 14.92 40.31 2.79
CA ILE A 38 14.81 38.89 2.42
C ILE A 38 14.18 38.78 1.02
N PRO A 39 14.80 38.02 0.09
CA PRO A 39 14.34 37.91 -1.29
C PRO A 39 13.19 36.90 -1.39
N TYR A 40 12.03 37.25 -0.85
CA TYR A 40 10.85 36.39 -0.93
C TYR A 40 10.36 36.21 -2.36
N ILE A 41 9.75 35.05 -2.59
CA ILE A 41 9.05 34.73 -3.82
C ILE A 41 7.54 34.72 -3.54
N LEU A 42 6.77 35.37 -4.40
CA LEU A 42 5.30 35.34 -4.35
C LEU A 42 4.83 33.93 -4.73
N ILE A 43 4.02 33.31 -3.88
CA ILE A 43 3.45 31.98 -4.15
C ILE A 43 1.98 32.08 -4.59
N PRO A 44 1.52 31.21 -5.52
CA PRO A 44 0.15 31.23 -6.01
C PRO A 44 -0.83 30.67 -4.97
N ASN A 45 -1.95 31.36 -4.76
CA ASN A 45 -3.06 30.92 -3.91
C ASN A 45 -3.97 29.94 -4.66
N LYS A 46 -3.53 28.70 -4.83
CA LYS A 46 -4.29 27.67 -5.56
C LYS A 46 -5.15 26.81 -4.63
N ALA A 47 -6.47 26.86 -4.81
CA ALA A 47 -7.41 25.97 -4.15
C ALA A 47 -7.22 24.50 -4.60
N PRO A 48 -7.61 23.50 -3.79
CA PRO A 48 -8.21 23.63 -2.45
C PRO A 48 -7.17 23.73 -1.32
N ASN A 49 -5.90 23.40 -1.61
CA ASN A 49 -4.90 23.20 -0.56
C ASN A 49 -4.22 24.50 -0.10
N TYR A 50 -4.18 25.54 -0.95
CA TYR A 50 -3.54 26.83 -0.66
C TYR A 50 -2.13 26.67 -0.06
N PHE A 51 -1.26 25.95 -0.78
CA PHE A 51 0.07 25.62 -0.27
C PHE A 51 0.89 26.87 0.05
N MET A 52 1.48 26.89 1.26
CA MET A 52 2.34 27.98 1.73
C MET A 52 3.84 27.74 1.46
N ALA A 53 4.14 26.81 0.56
CA ALA A 53 5.49 26.48 0.11
C ALA A 53 5.51 26.52 -1.42
N GLN A 54 6.69 26.76 -1.98
CA GLN A 54 6.86 26.71 -3.44
C GLN A 54 6.64 25.28 -3.92
N LYS A 55 5.72 25.13 -4.88
CA LYS A 55 5.42 23.86 -5.51
C LYS A 55 5.37 24.03 -7.02
N ASP A 56 5.88 23.02 -7.70
CA ASP A 56 5.66 22.85 -9.12
C ASP A 56 4.28 22.23 -9.35
N PHE A 57 3.39 23.00 -9.96
CA PHE A 57 2.03 22.57 -10.29
C PHE A 57 1.86 22.17 -11.77
N GLU A 58 2.92 22.23 -12.59
CA GLU A 58 2.81 21.86 -14.01
C GLU A 58 2.34 20.40 -14.16
N ALA A 59 2.86 19.51 -13.31
CA ALA A 59 2.49 18.10 -13.29
C ALA A 59 1.08 17.81 -12.73
N GLU A 60 0.43 18.77 -12.06
CA GLU A 60 -0.87 18.57 -11.41
C GLU A 60 -1.98 18.23 -12.41
N ASN A 61 -2.01 18.92 -13.56
CA ASN A 61 -3.03 18.74 -14.59
C ASN A 61 -3.00 17.31 -15.18
N THR A 62 -1.82 16.69 -15.21
CA THR A 62 -1.66 15.30 -15.65
C THR A 62 -1.97 14.33 -14.51
N TYR A 63 -1.41 14.58 -13.32
CA TYR A 63 -1.54 13.70 -12.16
C TYR A 63 -2.99 13.56 -11.67
N THR A 64 -3.80 14.61 -11.77
CA THR A 64 -5.22 14.57 -11.35
C THR A 64 -6.10 13.72 -12.25
N LYS A 65 -5.69 13.45 -13.50
CA LYS A 65 -6.39 12.55 -14.43
C LYS A 65 -6.13 11.07 -14.15
N PHE A 66 -5.13 10.77 -13.33
CA PHE A 66 -4.77 9.41 -12.95
C PHE A 66 -5.74 8.84 -11.90
N PHE A 67 -5.95 7.52 -11.93
CA PHE A 67 -6.79 6.85 -10.94
C PHE A 67 -6.06 6.74 -9.61
N LYS A 68 -6.76 6.90 -8.49
CA LYS A 68 -6.17 6.81 -7.16
C LYS A 68 -6.14 5.36 -6.70
N ILE A 69 -5.08 4.94 -6.02
CA ILE A 69 -4.95 3.53 -5.61
C ILE A 69 -6.07 3.05 -4.67
N ASN A 70 -6.51 3.90 -3.75
CA ASN A 70 -7.62 3.58 -2.84
C ASN A 70 -9.00 3.63 -3.52
N ASP A 71 -9.08 4.15 -4.74
CA ASP A 71 -10.30 4.07 -5.56
C ASP A 71 -10.31 2.77 -6.38
N LEU A 72 -9.13 2.25 -6.73
CA LEU A 72 -8.96 0.93 -7.36
C LEU A 72 -9.18 -0.21 -6.37
N PHE A 73 -8.66 -0.12 -5.15
CA PHE A 73 -8.81 -1.15 -4.12
C PHE A 73 -9.79 -0.67 -3.03
N PRO A 74 -11.09 -1.02 -3.12
CA PRO A 74 -12.11 -0.49 -2.23
C PRO A 74 -11.92 -0.93 -0.78
N LEU A 75 -11.49 -2.17 -0.53
CA LEU A 75 -11.24 -2.67 0.82
C LEU A 75 -9.76 -2.53 1.18
N ASN A 76 -9.46 -1.68 2.15
CA ASN A 76 -8.11 -1.53 2.67
C ASN A 76 -8.15 -0.93 4.07
N ASN A 77 -7.09 -1.16 4.84
CA ASN A 77 -6.92 -0.52 6.15
C ASN A 77 -5.44 -0.55 6.55
N VAL A 78 -5.09 0.24 7.56
CA VAL A 78 -3.77 0.17 8.20
C VAL A 78 -3.51 -1.21 8.80
N GLY A 79 -2.25 -1.49 9.14
CA GLY A 79 -1.86 -2.71 9.85
C GLY A 79 -2.51 -2.90 11.23
N ILE A 80 -2.32 -4.10 11.77
CA ILE A 80 -2.72 -4.50 13.14
C ILE A 80 -2.07 -3.56 14.15
N VAL A 81 -2.85 -3.08 15.11
CA VAL A 81 -2.35 -2.39 16.30
C VAL A 81 -2.41 -3.37 17.44
N THR A 82 -1.26 -3.82 17.93
CA THR A 82 -1.25 -4.74 19.08
C THR A 82 -1.34 -3.98 20.42
N ALA A 83 -0.75 -2.78 20.47
CA ALA A 83 -0.43 -2.00 21.67
C ALA A 83 0.58 -2.64 22.64
N ARG A 84 0.94 -3.93 22.46
CA ARG A 84 1.85 -4.72 23.29
C ARG A 84 2.65 -5.69 22.40
N ASP A 85 3.50 -5.13 21.53
CA ASP A 85 4.16 -5.88 20.47
C ASP A 85 4.97 -7.06 21.01
N SER A 86 5.78 -6.85 22.06
CA SER A 86 6.63 -7.89 22.67
C SER A 86 5.86 -9.05 23.30
N PHE A 87 4.58 -8.84 23.64
CA PHE A 87 3.70 -9.87 24.19
C PHE A 87 2.98 -10.62 23.07
N THR A 88 2.56 -9.92 22.02
CA THR A 88 1.66 -10.45 21.00
C THR A 88 2.37 -10.97 19.74
N ILE A 89 3.60 -10.53 19.49
CA ILE A 89 4.39 -10.87 18.30
C ILE A 89 5.70 -11.53 18.72
N GLN A 90 5.92 -12.75 18.23
CA GLN A 90 7.11 -13.56 18.55
C GLN A 90 7.84 -14.03 17.29
N THR A 91 9.05 -14.56 17.45
CA THR A 91 9.89 -15.00 16.33
C THR A 91 9.52 -16.38 15.77
N SER A 92 8.78 -17.19 16.54
CA SER A 92 8.30 -18.51 16.12
C SER A 92 6.91 -18.81 16.67
N THR A 93 6.23 -19.79 16.07
CA THR A 93 4.93 -20.29 16.52
C THR A 93 4.98 -20.82 17.95
N GLU A 94 6.04 -21.53 18.31
CA GLU A 94 6.23 -22.14 19.62
C GLU A 94 6.37 -21.07 20.70
N GLN A 95 7.05 -19.96 20.39
CA GLN A 95 7.15 -18.83 21.31
C GLN A 95 5.81 -18.12 21.51
N VAL A 96 4.99 -17.99 20.45
CA VAL A 96 3.63 -17.44 20.58
C VAL A 96 2.81 -18.32 21.53
N GLN A 97 2.82 -19.64 21.32
CA GLN A 97 2.08 -20.60 22.14
C GLN A 97 2.56 -20.58 23.59
N ALA A 98 3.87 -20.69 23.83
CA ALA A 98 4.45 -20.65 25.17
C ALA A 98 4.12 -19.34 25.90
N THR A 99 4.13 -18.21 25.20
CA THR A 99 3.73 -16.90 25.77
C THR A 99 2.27 -16.89 26.19
N ILE A 100 1.38 -17.44 25.36
CA ILE A 100 -0.07 -17.52 25.65
C ILE A 100 -0.32 -18.49 26.81
N ASP A 101 0.30 -19.67 26.81
CA ASP A 101 0.15 -20.69 27.85
C ASP A 101 0.62 -20.15 29.22
N GLU A 102 1.81 -19.52 29.25
CA GLU A 102 2.32 -18.86 30.47
C GLU A 102 1.37 -17.74 30.92
N PHE A 103 0.93 -16.87 30.01
CA PHE A 103 -0.01 -15.79 30.33
C PHE A 103 -1.34 -16.29 30.91
N LEU A 104 -1.91 -17.36 30.35
CA LEU A 104 -3.15 -17.96 30.81
C LEU A 104 -3.01 -18.66 32.16
N SER A 105 -1.80 -19.12 32.53
CA SER A 105 -1.52 -19.76 33.82
C SER A 105 -1.39 -18.78 35.00
N LEU A 106 -1.11 -17.50 34.72
CA LEU A 106 -0.91 -16.45 35.72
C LEU A 106 -2.18 -15.62 35.94
N ASP A 107 -2.38 -15.06 37.13
CA ASP A 107 -3.39 -14.01 37.35
C ASP A 107 -3.02 -12.70 36.62
N ASP A 108 -3.97 -11.76 36.53
CA ASP A 108 -3.80 -10.52 35.74
C ASP A 108 -2.63 -9.65 36.21
N GLU A 109 -2.39 -9.50 37.51
CA GLU A 109 -1.35 -8.60 38.00
C GLU A 109 0.03 -9.24 37.98
N THR A 110 0.09 -10.56 38.20
CA THR A 110 1.32 -11.33 37.98
C THR A 110 1.70 -11.33 36.49
N ALA A 111 0.74 -11.58 35.58
CA ALA A 111 0.95 -11.51 34.14
C ALA A 111 1.36 -10.10 33.68
N ARG A 112 0.72 -9.05 34.22
CA ARG A 112 1.06 -7.66 33.92
C ARG A 112 2.53 -7.36 34.22
N SER A 113 3.01 -7.83 35.37
CA SER A 113 4.41 -7.67 35.77
C SER A 113 5.35 -8.54 34.92
N ARG A 114 5.00 -9.82 34.72
CA ARG A 114 5.81 -10.80 33.99
C ARG A 114 6.08 -10.43 32.53
N PHE A 115 5.08 -9.84 31.86
CA PHE A 115 5.15 -9.45 30.45
C PHE A 115 5.29 -7.93 30.24
N SER A 116 5.52 -7.17 31.31
CA SER A 116 5.65 -5.71 31.26
C SER A 116 4.49 -5.01 30.52
N LEU A 117 3.25 -5.43 30.80
CA LEU A 117 2.05 -5.00 30.05
C LEU A 117 1.59 -3.58 30.40
N GLY A 118 2.26 -2.90 31.33
CA GLY A 118 1.93 -1.54 31.75
C GLY A 118 0.50 -1.42 32.31
N LYS A 119 -0.01 -0.19 32.41
CA LYS A 119 -1.37 0.07 32.88
C LYS A 119 -2.41 -0.20 31.79
N ASP A 120 -3.60 -0.58 32.23
CA ASP A 120 -4.76 -0.68 31.35
C ASP A 120 -5.14 0.68 30.78
N VAL A 121 -5.56 0.66 29.52
CA VAL A 121 -6.07 1.83 28.80
C VAL A 121 -7.42 1.50 28.19
N ARG A 122 -8.12 2.50 27.66
CA ARG A 122 -9.48 2.36 27.11
C ARG A 122 -9.63 1.18 26.14
N ASP A 123 -8.66 0.99 25.25
CA ASP A 123 -8.77 0.07 24.12
C ASP A 123 -7.92 -1.22 24.27
N TRP A 124 -7.13 -1.33 25.35
CA TRP A 124 -6.38 -2.54 25.66
C TRP A 124 -6.24 -2.72 27.17
N GLN A 125 -6.67 -3.88 27.66
CA GLN A 125 -6.66 -4.27 29.07
C GLN A 125 -6.21 -5.72 29.21
N VAL A 126 -5.49 -6.05 30.29
CA VAL A 126 -5.01 -7.42 30.53
C VAL A 126 -6.18 -8.42 30.57
N GLY A 127 -7.25 -8.10 31.30
CA GLY A 127 -8.44 -8.93 31.37
C GLY A 127 -9.16 -9.09 30.02
N TYR A 128 -9.08 -8.11 29.12
CA TYR A 128 -9.63 -8.22 27.77
C TYR A 128 -8.82 -9.19 26.91
N ALA A 129 -7.49 -9.10 26.94
CA ALA A 129 -6.60 -10.03 26.26
C ALA A 129 -6.81 -11.46 26.79
N ARG A 130 -6.90 -11.64 28.12
CA ARG A 130 -7.21 -12.95 28.74
C ARG A 130 -8.55 -13.50 28.28
N LYS A 131 -9.61 -12.70 28.36
CA LYS A 131 -10.94 -13.14 27.92
C LYS A 131 -10.94 -13.50 26.43
N ASP A 132 -10.23 -12.78 25.59
CA ASP A 132 -10.09 -13.14 24.17
C ASP A 132 -9.39 -14.49 24.00
N LEU A 133 -8.21 -14.66 24.60
CA LEU A 133 -7.44 -15.89 24.53
C LEU A 133 -8.20 -17.08 25.10
N GLN A 134 -8.85 -16.98 26.25
CA GLN A 134 -9.65 -18.08 26.82
C GLN A 134 -10.81 -18.53 25.93
N ASN A 135 -11.38 -17.61 25.14
CA ASN A 135 -12.51 -17.94 24.26
C ASN A 135 -12.07 -18.53 22.92
N ASN A 136 -10.84 -18.23 22.48
CA ASN A 136 -10.39 -18.48 21.12
C ASN A 136 -9.15 -19.36 20.98
N TYR A 137 -8.25 -19.38 21.96
CA TYR A 137 -7.07 -20.23 21.97
C TYR A 137 -7.40 -21.63 22.53
N PRO A 138 -6.87 -22.72 21.94
CA PRO A 138 -6.03 -22.74 20.73
C PRO A 138 -6.82 -22.80 19.41
N ASP A 139 -8.10 -23.19 19.44
CA ASP A 139 -8.75 -23.76 18.25
C ASP A 139 -9.59 -22.79 17.38
N LYS A 140 -10.01 -21.63 17.92
CA LYS A 140 -10.86 -20.67 17.18
C LYS A 140 -10.11 -19.48 16.62
N GLY A 141 -8.83 -19.32 16.97
CA GLY A 141 -7.91 -18.38 16.33
C GLY A 141 -6.94 -19.10 15.40
N LYS A 142 -5.97 -18.35 14.86
CA LYS A 142 -4.95 -18.89 13.95
C LYS A 142 -3.57 -18.38 14.31
N LEU A 143 -2.58 -19.27 14.37
CA LEU A 143 -1.19 -18.86 14.29
C LEU A 143 -0.92 -18.35 12.88
N ALA A 144 -0.48 -17.10 12.78
CA ALA A 144 -0.37 -16.44 11.50
C ALA A 144 0.84 -15.51 11.44
N LYS A 145 1.36 -15.38 10.22
CA LYS A 145 2.49 -14.51 9.93
C LYS A 145 2.06 -13.05 9.93
N ILE A 146 2.89 -12.22 10.52
CA ILE A 146 2.75 -10.76 10.51
C ILE A 146 4.06 -10.14 10.02
N LEU A 147 3.98 -9.35 8.97
CA LEU A 147 5.07 -8.50 8.51
C LEU A 147 5.19 -7.35 9.51
N TYR A 148 6.13 -7.49 10.46
CA TYR A 148 6.36 -6.54 11.52
C TYR A 148 7.03 -5.28 10.96
N ARG A 149 8.10 -5.45 10.19
CA ARG A 149 8.78 -4.38 9.43
C ARG A 149 9.11 -4.90 8.03
N PRO A 150 9.48 -4.05 7.06
CA PRO A 150 9.93 -4.54 5.75
C PRO A 150 11.03 -5.58 5.92
N PHE A 151 10.81 -6.76 5.35
CA PHE A 151 11.69 -7.94 5.45
C PHE A 151 11.85 -8.58 6.85
N ASP A 152 11.06 -8.14 7.85
CA ASP A 152 10.99 -8.75 9.18
C ASP A 152 9.60 -9.36 9.38
N GLU A 153 9.49 -10.64 9.06
CA GLU A 153 8.27 -11.42 9.24
C GLU A 153 8.33 -12.22 10.54
N ARG A 154 7.25 -12.14 11.32
CA ARG A 154 7.12 -12.72 12.65
C ARG A 154 5.81 -13.48 12.79
N TRP A 155 5.55 -14.01 13.97
CA TRP A 155 4.36 -14.80 14.27
C TRP A 155 3.49 -14.13 15.35
N THR A 156 2.19 -14.29 15.21
CA THR A 156 1.20 -13.89 16.21
C THR A 156 0.04 -14.89 16.25
N PHE A 157 -0.79 -14.82 17.29
CA PHE A 157 -2.06 -15.54 17.34
C PHE A 157 -3.19 -14.58 17.00
N TYR A 158 -3.86 -14.82 15.87
CA TYR A 158 -4.87 -13.94 15.31
C TYR A 158 -6.27 -14.45 15.61
N THR A 159 -7.05 -13.63 16.33
CA THR A 159 -8.46 -13.90 16.68
C THR A 159 -9.45 -13.05 15.89
N GLY A 160 -8.97 -11.98 15.24
CA GLY A 160 -9.84 -10.98 14.61
C GLY A 160 -10.64 -10.10 15.59
N LYS A 161 -10.54 -10.34 16.90
CA LYS A 161 -11.32 -9.61 17.91
C LYS A 161 -10.65 -8.30 18.33
N SER A 162 -11.34 -7.19 18.09
CA SER A 162 -10.91 -5.88 18.59
C SER A 162 -11.01 -5.81 20.11
N LYS A 163 -10.09 -5.08 20.75
CA LYS A 163 -9.97 -4.96 22.21
C LYS A 163 -9.85 -6.34 22.87
N GLY A 164 -8.98 -7.18 22.30
CA GLY A 164 -8.68 -8.53 22.77
C GLY A 164 -7.19 -8.73 22.92
N PHE A 165 -6.68 -9.85 22.41
CA PHE A 165 -5.24 -10.11 22.35
C PHE A 165 -4.51 -9.02 21.56
N HIS A 166 -5.09 -8.61 20.43
CA HIS A 166 -4.72 -7.38 19.71
C HIS A 166 -5.68 -6.23 20.07
N CYS A 167 -5.13 -5.01 20.17
CA CYS A 167 -5.94 -3.80 20.38
C CYS A 167 -6.88 -3.55 19.19
N TYR A 168 -6.34 -3.51 17.97
CA TYR A 168 -7.10 -3.41 16.72
C TYR A 168 -6.53 -4.38 15.66
N PRO A 169 -7.16 -5.54 15.44
CA PRO A 169 -6.71 -6.54 14.47
C PRO A 169 -7.08 -6.21 13.01
N ARG A 170 -7.91 -5.18 12.79
CA ARG A 170 -8.37 -4.76 11.44
C ARG A 170 -8.95 -5.94 10.66
N ASN A 171 -9.91 -6.62 11.29
CA ASN A 171 -10.44 -7.91 10.83
C ASN A 171 -10.98 -7.86 9.41
N GLU A 172 -11.64 -6.75 9.06
CA GLU A 172 -12.15 -6.48 7.72
C GLU A 172 -11.11 -6.62 6.60
N VAL A 173 -9.81 -6.53 6.91
CA VAL A 173 -8.72 -6.68 5.92
C VAL A 173 -7.82 -7.86 6.26
N MET A 174 -7.38 -7.98 7.51
CA MET A 174 -6.35 -8.94 7.89
C MET A 174 -6.84 -10.39 7.82
N GLN A 175 -8.16 -10.62 7.95
CA GLN A 175 -8.73 -11.96 7.78
C GLN A 175 -8.42 -12.57 6.41
N HIS A 176 -8.27 -11.75 5.36
CA HIS A 176 -7.98 -12.23 4.02
C HIS A 176 -6.55 -12.74 3.84
N PHE A 177 -5.65 -12.47 4.80
CA PHE A 177 -4.32 -13.06 4.88
C PHE A 177 -4.27 -14.26 5.84
N ALA A 178 -5.22 -14.36 6.78
CA ALA A 178 -5.36 -15.50 7.70
C ALA A 178 -6.22 -16.65 7.13
N THR A 179 -7.03 -16.38 6.10
CA THR A 179 -7.96 -17.36 5.52
C THR A 179 -7.32 -18.25 4.47
N GLY A 180 -6.55 -17.67 3.56
CA GLY A 180 -5.88 -18.42 2.49
C GLY A 180 -4.73 -17.62 1.87
N ALA A 181 -4.07 -18.22 0.89
CA ALA A 181 -2.94 -17.58 0.22
C ALA A 181 -3.38 -16.26 -0.43
N ASN A 182 -2.66 -15.18 -0.14
CA ASN A 182 -2.98 -13.86 -0.67
C ASN A 182 -1.70 -13.08 -0.97
N ILE A 183 -1.83 -12.03 -1.77
CA ILE A 183 -0.79 -11.03 -1.98
C ILE A 183 -1.42 -9.69 -1.64
N GLY A 184 -0.71 -8.85 -0.91
CA GLY A 184 -1.16 -7.52 -0.53
C GLY A 184 -0.20 -6.47 -1.05
N LEU A 185 -0.75 -5.35 -1.52
CA LEU A 185 0.01 -4.12 -1.71
C LEU A 185 -0.05 -3.31 -0.41
N ILE A 186 1.05 -2.68 -0.02
CA ILE A 186 1.12 -1.83 1.16
C ILE A 186 1.52 -0.44 0.71
N ILE A 187 0.74 0.59 1.07
CA ILE A 187 1.05 1.97 0.73
C ILE A 187 0.82 2.91 1.92
N GLY A 188 1.79 3.75 2.22
CA GLY A 188 1.62 4.86 3.16
C GLY A 188 0.96 6.07 2.52
N ARG A 189 -0.04 6.67 3.19
CA ARG A 189 -0.80 7.82 2.68
C ARG A 189 0.00 9.12 2.61
N GLN A 190 0.89 9.36 3.56
CA GLN A 190 1.56 10.65 3.71
C GLN A 190 3.09 10.48 3.63
N GLY A 191 3.64 10.69 2.44
CA GLY A 191 5.08 10.71 2.20
C GLY A 191 5.86 11.75 2.99
N GLN A 192 5.22 12.77 3.58
CA GLN A 192 5.91 13.71 4.50
C GLN A 192 6.59 13.01 5.68
N ALA A 193 6.13 11.81 6.06
CA ALA A 193 6.79 10.98 7.07
C ALA A 193 8.20 10.52 6.69
N VAL A 194 8.53 10.54 5.40
CA VAL A 194 9.81 10.11 4.82
C VAL A 194 10.90 11.19 4.99
N GLY A 195 10.50 12.43 5.27
CA GLY A 195 11.43 13.56 5.43
C GLY A 195 12.08 13.96 4.10
N SER A 196 13.41 14.01 4.08
CA SER A 196 14.21 14.36 2.90
C SER A 196 14.49 13.19 1.96
N MET A 197 14.13 11.95 2.35
CA MET A 197 14.38 10.79 1.49
C MET A 197 13.37 10.73 0.32
N PRO A 198 13.73 10.08 -0.79
CA PRO A 198 12.78 9.78 -1.85
C PRO A 198 11.62 8.94 -1.30
N TRP A 199 10.41 9.19 -1.82
CA TRP A 199 9.22 8.43 -1.41
C TRP A 199 9.46 6.92 -1.54
N ASN A 200 9.25 6.20 -0.44
CA ASN A 200 9.55 4.76 -0.32
C ASN A 200 8.45 4.01 0.46
N LEU A 201 7.25 4.58 0.53
CA LEU A 201 6.13 4.02 1.29
C LEU A 201 5.30 3.04 0.45
N THR A 202 5.96 2.12 -0.25
CA THR A 202 5.32 1.03 -0.98
C THR A 202 6.03 -0.29 -0.73
N PHE A 203 5.27 -1.37 -0.55
CA PHE A 203 5.79 -2.72 -0.35
C PHE A 203 4.75 -3.77 -0.72
N ILE A 204 5.16 -5.03 -0.89
CA ILE A 204 4.24 -6.16 -1.08
C ILE A 204 4.37 -7.15 0.09
N THR A 205 3.29 -7.86 0.38
CA THR A 205 3.25 -8.86 1.45
C THR A 205 2.44 -10.09 1.03
N LYS A 206 2.70 -11.23 1.66
CA LYS A 206 1.83 -12.42 1.62
C LYS A 206 1.13 -12.66 2.97
N SER A 207 1.39 -11.78 3.94
CA SER A 207 1.08 -11.93 5.35
C SER A 207 0.35 -10.68 5.85
N MET A 208 -0.27 -10.79 7.03
CA MET A 208 -0.85 -9.62 7.72
C MET A 208 0.26 -8.60 8.01
N THR A 209 -0.11 -7.35 8.30
CA THR A 209 0.88 -6.28 8.52
C THR A 209 0.70 -5.65 9.88
N ASP A 210 1.80 -5.19 10.46
CA ASP A 210 1.78 -4.32 11.63
C ASP A 210 1.49 -2.86 11.25
N PHE A 211 0.83 -2.13 12.15
CA PHE A 211 0.52 -0.71 11.94
C PHE A 211 1.79 0.13 11.73
N ASN A 212 2.87 -0.16 12.45
CA ASN A 212 4.13 0.56 12.42
C ASN A 212 5.14 -0.02 11.42
N LEU A 213 4.66 -0.63 10.33
CA LEU A 213 5.54 -1.14 9.26
C LEU A 213 6.52 -0.06 8.76
N TYR A 214 6.06 1.17 8.59
CA TYR A 214 6.90 2.31 8.23
C TYR A 214 7.19 3.21 9.43
N TYR A 215 8.17 4.10 9.29
CA TYR A 215 8.75 4.96 10.33
C TYR A 215 7.74 5.78 11.18
N ARG A 216 6.54 6.04 10.67
CA ARG A 216 5.45 6.73 11.39
C ARG A 216 4.12 5.95 11.40
N GLY A 217 4.19 4.67 11.08
CA GLY A 217 3.05 3.78 10.88
C GLY A 217 2.11 4.22 9.77
N GLY A 218 0.91 3.65 9.77
CA GLY A 218 -0.15 4.01 8.83
C GLY A 218 0.08 3.54 7.39
N GLY A 219 0.83 2.45 7.20
CA GLY A 219 0.84 1.74 5.93
C GLY A 219 -0.50 1.03 5.74
N ASN A 220 -1.26 1.42 4.72
CA ASN A 220 -2.50 0.76 4.35
C ASN A 220 -2.18 -0.50 3.56
N THR A 221 -2.78 -1.62 3.96
CA THR A 221 -2.70 -2.90 3.29
C THR A 221 -3.93 -3.10 2.43
N TYR A 222 -3.69 -3.39 1.16
CA TYR A 222 -4.67 -3.65 0.12
C TYR A 222 -4.54 -5.13 -0.26
N PRO A 223 -5.37 -6.04 0.29
CA PRO A 223 -5.36 -7.43 -0.12
C PRO A 223 -5.77 -7.50 -1.59
N LEU A 224 -5.07 -8.30 -2.41
CA LEU A 224 -5.40 -8.46 -3.82
C LEU A 224 -6.70 -9.24 -3.99
N TYR A 225 -6.96 -10.19 -3.10
CA TYR A 225 -8.15 -11.02 -3.10
C TYR A 225 -8.91 -10.93 -1.78
N LEU A 226 -10.23 -11.04 -1.87
CA LEU A 226 -11.17 -11.10 -0.76
C LEU A 226 -11.70 -12.53 -0.64
N TYR A 227 -11.70 -13.04 0.57
CA TYR A 227 -12.29 -14.33 0.92
C TYR A 227 -13.68 -14.10 1.54
N PRO A 228 -14.67 -14.95 1.23
CA PRO A 228 -15.98 -14.89 1.86
C PRO A 228 -15.88 -15.17 3.37
N ASP A 229 -16.84 -14.66 4.15
CA ASP A 229 -16.89 -14.91 5.59
C ASP A 229 -17.10 -16.40 5.87
N VAL A 230 -16.21 -16.96 6.71
CA VAL A 230 -16.13 -18.39 7.04
C VAL A 230 -17.42 -18.91 7.72
N ALA A 231 -18.27 -18.02 8.24
CA ALA A 231 -19.53 -18.36 8.88
C ALA A 231 -20.63 -18.87 7.92
N GLN A 232 -20.40 -18.84 6.60
CA GLN A 232 -21.40 -19.18 5.58
C GLN A 232 -21.02 -20.37 4.69
N GLN A 233 -20.01 -21.19 5.03
CA GLN A 233 -19.54 -22.25 4.12
C GLN A 233 -19.52 -23.67 4.73
N ASP A 234 -20.00 -24.62 3.91
CA ASP A 234 -19.83 -26.07 4.06
C ASP A 234 -18.36 -26.46 3.92
N LEU A 235 -17.92 -27.44 4.71
CA LEU A 235 -16.53 -27.90 4.84
C LEU A 235 -15.87 -28.42 3.54
N ASP A 236 -16.64 -28.65 2.48
CA ASP A 236 -16.19 -29.32 1.24
C ASP A 236 -16.17 -28.43 -0.02
N GLN A 237 -16.47 -27.12 0.07
CA GLN A 237 -16.37 -26.22 -1.08
C GLN A 237 -15.02 -25.51 -1.11
N HIS A 238 -14.33 -25.57 -2.26
CA HIS A 238 -13.16 -24.74 -2.53
C HIS A 238 -13.50 -23.26 -2.25
N LEU A 239 -12.72 -22.62 -1.37
CA LEU A 239 -12.86 -21.19 -1.09
C LEU A 239 -12.61 -20.38 -2.38
N GLU A 240 -13.69 -19.98 -3.04
CA GLU A 240 -13.62 -19.02 -4.13
C GLU A 240 -13.33 -17.62 -3.56
N ARG A 241 -12.20 -17.03 -3.97
CA ARG A 241 -11.82 -15.66 -3.63
C ARG A 241 -12.15 -14.73 -4.79
N LEU A 242 -12.43 -13.47 -4.49
CA LEU A 242 -12.75 -12.44 -5.48
C LEU A 242 -11.68 -11.35 -5.49
N PRO A 243 -11.33 -10.75 -6.64
CA PRO A 243 -10.39 -9.64 -6.66
C PRO A 243 -10.95 -8.42 -5.92
N ASN A 244 -10.12 -7.79 -5.10
CA ASN A 244 -10.43 -6.54 -4.41
C ASN A 244 -10.21 -5.33 -5.34
N LEU A 245 -10.92 -5.31 -6.47
CA LEU A 245 -10.73 -4.31 -7.51
C LEU A 245 -12.04 -3.63 -7.87
N ASN A 246 -11.99 -2.32 -8.05
CA ASN A 246 -13.07 -1.54 -8.60
C ASN A 246 -13.18 -1.81 -10.12
N MET A 247 -14.23 -2.54 -10.49
CA MET A 247 -14.43 -2.99 -11.87
C MET A 247 -14.65 -1.86 -12.86
N GLU A 248 -15.11 -0.67 -12.44
CA GLU A 248 -15.22 0.48 -13.35
C GLU A 248 -13.85 0.91 -13.87
N ILE A 249 -12.85 0.97 -12.98
CA ILE A 249 -11.46 1.31 -13.34
C ILE A 249 -10.85 0.17 -14.16
N VAL A 250 -11.12 -1.09 -13.80
CA VAL A 250 -10.66 -2.26 -14.57
C VAL A 250 -11.22 -2.22 -15.99
N HIS A 251 -12.51 -1.93 -16.18
CA HIS A 251 -13.14 -1.84 -17.51
C HIS A 251 -12.61 -0.65 -18.33
N GLN A 252 -12.15 0.42 -17.68
CA GLN A 252 -11.44 1.50 -18.37
C GLN A 252 -10.07 1.03 -18.88
N ILE A 253 -9.36 0.23 -18.09
CA ILE A 253 -8.07 -0.38 -18.48
C ILE A 253 -8.27 -1.41 -19.62
N GLU A 254 -9.28 -2.30 -19.51
CA GLU A 254 -9.65 -3.26 -20.56
C GLU A 254 -9.86 -2.56 -21.91
N ARG A 255 -10.67 -1.48 -21.92
CA ARG A 255 -10.92 -0.68 -23.13
C ARG A 255 -9.67 0.00 -23.68
N SER A 256 -8.77 0.44 -22.80
CA SER A 256 -7.55 1.16 -23.18
C SER A 256 -6.48 0.24 -23.78
N LEU A 257 -6.44 -1.02 -23.35
CA LEU A 257 -5.48 -2.02 -23.81
C LEU A 257 -6.03 -2.96 -24.88
N ASP A 258 -7.35 -2.98 -25.06
CA ASP A 258 -8.07 -4.00 -25.84
C ASP A 258 -7.78 -5.44 -25.35
N LEU A 259 -7.75 -5.61 -24.01
CA LEU A 259 -7.57 -6.90 -23.33
C LEU A 259 -8.80 -7.24 -22.51
N SER A 260 -8.99 -8.53 -22.22
CA SER A 260 -10.04 -9.01 -21.30
C SER A 260 -9.48 -9.32 -19.92
N PHE A 261 -10.18 -8.89 -18.87
CA PHE A 261 -9.80 -9.15 -17.50
C PHE A 261 -10.29 -10.53 -17.04
N ILE A 262 -9.39 -11.31 -16.42
CA ILE A 262 -9.71 -12.60 -15.79
C ILE A 262 -9.50 -12.46 -14.27
N PRO A 263 -10.56 -12.56 -13.45
CA PRO A 263 -10.48 -12.33 -12.00
C PRO A 263 -9.69 -13.40 -11.24
N GLU A 264 -9.60 -14.62 -11.77
CA GLU A 264 -8.86 -15.72 -11.18
C GLU A 264 -8.44 -16.70 -12.29
N VAL A 265 -7.15 -17.01 -12.38
CA VAL A 265 -6.68 -18.07 -13.27
C VAL A 265 -6.96 -19.40 -12.58
N LYS A 266 -8.02 -20.10 -12.96
CA LYS A 266 -8.24 -21.49 -12.52
C LYS A 266 -7.02 -22.30 -12.94
N GLN A 267 -6.27 -22.83 -11.96
CA GLN A 267 -5.16 -23.74 -12.23
C GLN A 267 -5.70 -24.89 -13.08
N GLY A 268 -5.37 -24.89 -14.38
CA GLY A 268 -5.77 -25.96 -15.29
C GLY A 268 -6.14 -25.57 -16.72
N LYS A 269 -6.42 -24.30 -17.07
CA LYS A 269 -6.74 -23.92 -18.47
C LYS A 269 -6.64 -22.41 -18.73
N VAL A 270 -5.42 -21.88 -18.83
CA VAL A 270 -5.14 -20.78 -19.76
C VAL A 270 -3.81 -21.14 -20.42
N SER A 271 -3.91 -21.83 -21.55
CA SER A 271 -2.76 -22.15 -22.40
C SER A 271 -2.28 -20.87 -23.06
N SER A 272 -1.43 -20.11 -22.37
CA SER A 272 -0.47 -19.22 -23.03
C SER A 272 0.64 -20.09 -23.63
N LYS A 273 0.30 -20.87 -24.67
CA LYS A 273 1.20 -21.46 -25.68
C LYS A 273 0.39 -22.35 -26.62
N SER A 274 0.27 -21.87 -27.86
CA SER A 274 0.26 -22.61 -29.13
C SER A 274 0.20 -24.14 -29.01
N ASN A 275 -0.95 -24.73 -29.33
CA ASN A 275 -0.97 -26.06 -29.91
C ASN A 275 -0.71 -25.92 -31.41
N SER A 276 0.54 -26.07 -31.83
CA SER A 276 0.82 -26.50 -33.18
C SER A 276 0.43 -27.98 -33.28
N ASN A 277 -0.80 -28.26 -33.69
CA ASN A 277 -1.08 -29.43 -34.49
C ASN A 277 -2.34 -29.23 -35.35
N SER A 278 -2.15 -29.56 -36.61
CA SER A 278 -2.97 -29.30 -37.78
C SER A 278 -4.35 -29.95 -37.77
N ASN A 279 -5.23 -29.29 -38.52
CA ASN A 279 -6.47 -29.76 -39.18
C ASN A 279 -7.79 -29.55 -38.44
N SER A 280 -8.40 -28.38 -38.68
CA SER A 280 -9.75 -28.29 -39.22
C SER A 280 -10.06 -26.85 -39.64
N ASN A 281 -10.58 -26.70 -40.85
CA ASN A 281 -11.06 -25.43 -41.41
C ASN A 281 -12.32 -24.97 -40.65
N THR A 282 -12.17 -24.04 -39.72
CA THR A 282 -13.27 -23.20 -39.22
C THR A 282 -12.66 -21.92 -38.65
N SER A 283 -13.03 -20.78 -39.24
CA SER A 283 -12.97 -19.39 -38.74
C SER A 283 -11.84 -18.99 -37.77
N LYS A 284 -10.98 -18.07 -38.24
CA LYS A 284 -9.98 -17.30 -37.47
C LYS A 284 -10.45 -17.03 -36.02
N ASP A 285 -9.73 -17.65 -35.10
CA ASP A 285 -9.98 -17.74 -33.67
C ASP A 285 -9.59 -16.41 -32.99
N ASP A 286 -10.61 -15.60 -32.66
CA ASP A 286 -10.50 -14.34 -31.90
C ASP A 286 -10.20 -14.60 -30.41
N THR A 287 -9.07 -15.24 -30.09
CA THR A 287 -8.63 -15.33 -28.68
C THR A 287 -8.06 -13.98 -28.26
N LYS A 288 -8.94 -13.08 -27.77
CA LYS A 288 -8.55 -11.80 -27.20
C LYS A 288 -7.54 -12.02 -26.05
N SER A 289 -6.41 -11.32 -26.09
CA SER A 289 -5.40 -11.39 -25.03
C SER A 289 -5.98 -10.91 -23.69
N VAL A 290 -5.47 -11.44 -22.58
CA VAL A 290 -6.06 -11.29 -21.24
C VAL A 290 -5.07 -10.72 -20.23
N PHE A 291 -5.57 -10.13 -19.15
CA PHE A 291 -4.78 -9.77 -17.96
C PHE A 291 -5.52 -10.11 -16.66
N THR A 292 -4.77 -10.24 -15.58
CA THR A 292 -5.24 -10.72 -14.27
C THR A 292 -5.08 -9.66 -13.17
N PRO A 293 -5.59 -9.89 -11.95
CA PRO A 293 -5.29 -9.01 -10.81
C PRO A 293 -3.79 -8.91 -10.52
N LEU A 294 -3.03 -10.00 -10.70
CA LEU A 294 -1.59 -10.02 -10.43
C LEU A 294 -0.83 -9.15 -11.44
N ASP A 295 -1.23 -9.20 -12.70
CA ASP A 295 -0.72 -8.35 -13.77
C ASP A 295 -0.92 -6.86 -13.47
N LEU A 296 -2.12 -6.50 -12.97
CA LEU A 296 -2.41 -5.13 -12.54
C LEU A 296 -1.57 -4.73 -11.33
N LEU A 297 -1.38 -5.63 -10.37
CA LEU A 297 -0.50 -5.41 -9.22
C LEU A 297 0.96 -5.17 -9.66
N ASP A 298 1.47 -5.98 -10.60
CA ASP A 298 2.83 -5.85 -11.14
C ASP A 298 3.02 -4.49 -11.82
N TYR A 299 2.04 -4.05 -12.62
CA TYR A 299 2.03 -2.70 -13.20
C TYR A 299 2.12 -1.62 -12.13
N ILE A 300 1.24 -1.68 -11.13
CA ILE A 300 1.18 -0.69 -10.05
C ILE A 300 2.51 -0.63 -9.32
N TYR A 301 3.05 -1.80 -8.96
CA TYR A 301 4.31 -1.90 -8.23
C TYR A 301 5.48 -1.35 -9.06
N ALA A 302 5.52 -1.64 -10.36
CA ALA A 302 6.55 -1.11 -11.26
C ALA A 302 6.53 0.43 -11.33
N ILE A 303 5.35 1.04 -11.51
CA ILE A 303 5.20 2.50 -11.56
C ILE A 303 5.60 3.14 -10.22
N LEU A 304 5.11 2.57 -9.11
CA LEU A 304 5.44 3.08 -7.77
C LEU A 304 6.92 2.92 -7.43
N HIS A 305 7.68 2.08 -8.15
CA HIS A 305 9.13 1.96 -8.02
C HIS A 305 9.94 2.73 -9.08
N SER A 306 9.29 3.38 -10.04
CA SER A 306 9.98 4.17 -11.07
C SER A 306 10.57 5.45 -10.47
N PRO A 307 11.90 5.68 -10.56
CA PRO A 307 12.53 6.91 -10.07
C PRO A 307 11.97 8.16 -10.74
N ARG A 308 11.69 8.08 -12.05
CA ARG A 308 11.11 9.18 -12.82
C ARG A 308 9.72 9.53 -12.30
N TYR A 309 8.84 8.54 -12.10
CA TYR A 309 7.51 8.78 -11.55
C TYR A 309 7.59 9.41 -10.15
N ARG A 310 8.44 8.86 -9.27
CA ARG A 310 8.61 9.38 -7.90
C ARG A 310 9.11 10.82 -7.88
N GLU A 311 10.06 11.16 -8.74
CA GLU A 311 10.60 12.52 -8.82
C GLU A 311 9.59 13.50 -9.41
N THR A 312 8.95 13.14 -10.53
CA THR A 312 7.95 13.97 -11.21
C THR A 312 6.75 14.29 -10.31
N TYR A 313 6.29 13.32 -9.51
CA TYR A 313 5.09 13.48 -8.68
C TYR A 313 5.37 13.57 -7.17
N LYS A 314 6.63 13.85 -6.78
CA LYS A 314 7.06 13.86 -5.36
C LYS A 314 6.19 14.74 -4.47
N GLU A 315 5.73 15.89 -4.97
CA GLU A 315 4.92 16.82 -4.20
C GLU A 315 3.51 16.31 -3.90
N PHE A 316 2.98 15.42 -4.75
CA PHE A 316 1.69 14.78 -4.55
C PHE A 316 1.80 13.50 -3.71
N LEU A 317 2.87 12.72 -3.89
CA LEU A 317 3.15 11.52 -3.08
C LEU A 317 3.40 11.85 -1.60
N LYS A 318 3.79 13.09 -1.30
CA LYS A 318 3.97 13.57 0.07
C LYS A 318 2.64 13.75 0.82
N ILE A 319 1.56 14.11 0.12
CA ILE A 319 0.34 14.63 0.75
C ILE A 319 -0.80 13.61 0.82
N ASP A 320 -0.87 12.68 -0.11
CA ASP A 320 -1.96 11.72 -0.20
C ASP A 320 -1.52 10.44 -0.93
N PHE A 321 -2.41 9.46 -1.00
CA PHE A 321 -2.14 8.22 -1.74
C PHE A 321 -1.76 8.49 -3.21
N PRO A 322 -0.90 7.63 -3.79
CA PRO A 322 -0.50 7.75 -5.18
C PRO A 322 -1.67 7.62 -6.15
N ARG A 323 -1.58 8.33 -7.26
CA ARG A 323 -2.43 8.17 -8.43
C ARG A 323 -1.62 7.61 -9.59
N LEU A 324 -2.13 6.59 -10.25
CA LEU A 324 -1.42 5.91 -11.32
C LEU A 324 -2.03 6.22 -12.69
N PRO A 325 -1.20 6.38 -13.73
CA PRO A 325 -1.71 6.55 -15.08
C PRO A 325 -2.59 5.36 -15.46
N TYR A 326 -3.59 5.60 -16.30
CA TYR A 326 -4.27 4.49 -16.95
C TYR A 326 -3.27 3.76 -17.85
N LEU A 327 -3.29 2.44 -17.80
CA LEU A 327 -2.55 1.58 -18.71
C LEU A 327 -2.98 1.87 -20.14
N THR A 328 -2.06 2.41 -20.93
CA THR A 328 -2.18 2.56 -22.38
C THR A 328 -0.98 1.90 -23.04
N TRP A 329 -1.09 1.56 -24.32
CA TRP A 329 0.03 1.00 -25.08
C TRP A 329 1.33 1.81 -24.95
N THR A 330 1.23 3.14 -25.00
CA THR A 330 2.35 4.07 -24.82
C THR A 330 2.93 4.04 -23.40
N VAL A 331 2.07 3.97 -22.37
CA VAL A 331 2.50 3.90 -20.97
C VAL A 331 3.18 2.55 -20.68
N ALA A 332 2.67 1.45 -21.24
CA ALA A 332 3.29 0.13 -21.12
C ALA A 332 4.69 0.11 -21.75
N GLN A 333 4.85 0.65 -22.96
CA GLN A 333 6.15 0.77 -23.63
C GLN A 333 7.14 1.66 -22.86
N THR A 334 6.67 2.76 -22.26
CA THR A 334 7.55 3.67 -21.50
C THR A 334 7.96 3.08 -20.13
N ALA A 335 7.07 2.33 -19.49
CA ALA A 335 7.36 1.63 -18.24
C ALA A 335 8.42 0.52 -18.42
N GLN A 336 8.37 -0.20 -19.55
CA GLN A 336 9.36 -1.20 -19.98
C GLN A 336 10.80 -0.67 -19.97
N ILE A 337 11.00 0.60 -20.33
CA ILE A 337 12.31 1.26 -20.38
C ILE A 337 12.83 1.56 -18.96
N SER A 338 11.92 1.85 -18.02
CA SER A 338 12.29 2.33 -16.67
C SER A 338 12.54 1.23 -15.64
N ASN A 339 12.01 0.01 -15.83
CA ASN A 339 12.21 -1.11 -14.91
C ASN A 339 12.19 -2.46 -15.66
N LYS A 340 13.30 -2.73 -16.34
CA LYS A 340 13.45 -3.75 -17.40
C LYS A 340 13.16 -5.19 -16.97
N TYR A 341 13.13 -5.52 -15.68
CA TYR A 341 13.02 -6.91 -15.21
C TYR A 341 11.60 -7.30 -14.77
N LEU A 342 10.92 -6.46 -13.98
CA LEU A 342 9.56 -6.76 -13.51
C LEU A 342 8.51 -6.54 -14.61
N PHE A 343 8.67 -5.49 -15.42
CA PHE A 343 7.73 -5.19 -16.50
C PHE A 343 7.88 -6.11 -17.72
N TYR A 344 9.08 -6.67 -17.94
CA TYR A 344 9.32 -7.65 -19.00
C TYR A 344 8.64 -9.00 -18.68
N ILE A 345 8.49 -9.36 -17.41
CA ILE A 345 7.69 -10.53 -16.99
C ILE A 345 6.20 -10.28 -17.27
N PHE A 346 5.69 -9.08 -17.03
CA PHE A 346 4.31 -8.70 -17.36
C PHE A 346 4.05 -8.73 -18.88
N LEU A 347 4.87 -8.05 -19.69
CA LEU A 347 4.70 -8.04 -21.15
C LEU A 347 4.95 -9.41 -21.80
N SER A 348 5.92 -10.21 -21.32
CA SER A 348 6.18 -11.55 -21.89
C SER A 348 5.04 -12.56 -21.63
N LYS A 349 4.22 -12.32 -20.61
CA LYS A 349 3.01 -13.12 -20.34
C LYS A 349 1.79 -12.67 -21.16
N VAL A 350 1.67 -11.37 -21.43
CA VAL A 350 0.52 -10.77 -22.15
C VAL A 350 0.73 -10.74 -23.67
N PHE A 351 1.99 -10.66 -24.15
CA PHE A 351 2.35 -10.57 -25.56
C PHE A 351 3.49 -11.53 -25.92
N PRO A 352 3.19 -12.79 -26.36
CA PRO A 352 4.19 -13.68 -26.90
C PRO A 352 4.50 -13.29 -28.36
N VAL A 353 5.26 -12.22 -28.57
CA VAL A 353 5.74 -11.88 -29.93
C VAL A 353 7.26 -11.72 -29.90
N HIS A 354 7.92 -12.46 -30.78
CA HIS A 354 9.35 -12.45 -31.06
C HIS A 354 9.88 -11.01 -31.24
N TYR A 355 10.46 -10.44 -30.18
CA TYR A 355 11.30 -9.26 -30.31
C TYR A 355 12.75 -9.65 -30.02
N SER A 356 13.53 -9.72 -31.10
CA SER A 356 14.97 -9.89 -31.07
C SER A 356 15.62 -8.65 -30.42
N PRO A 357 16.57 -8.80 -29.49
CA PRO A 357 17.20 -7.68 -28.82
C PRO A 357 18.30 -7.11 -29.72
N LEU A 358 17.91 -6.33 -30.73
CA LEU A 358 18.84 -5.43 -31.41
C LEU A 358 18.62 -4.02 -30.86
N LEU A 359 19.44 -3.70 -29.85
CA LEU A 359 19.69 -2.34 -29.41
C LEU A 359 20.33 -1.56 -30.57
N PRO A 360 19.82 -0.38 -30.94
CA PRO A 360 20.67 0.72 -31.27
C PRO A 360 21.11 1.40 -29.98
N ASP A 361 22.42 1.62 -29.85
CA ASP A 361 22.97 2.58 -28.92
C ASP A 361 22.39 3.98 -29.17
N LEU A 362 22.51 4.80 -28.11
CA LEU A 362 22.48 6.28 -28.05
C LEU A 362 21.15 6.91 -27.62
N PRO A 363 21.16 8.16 -27.10
CA PRO A 363 22.28 9.01 -26.64
C PRO A 363 22.27 9.31 -25.12
#